data_AF-A0A7X4KI09-F1
#
_entry.id   AF-A0A7X4KI09-F1
#
_cell.length_a   1.000
_cell.length_b   1.000
_cell.length_c   1.000
_cell.angle_alpha   90.00
_cell.angle_beta   90.00
_cell.angle_gamma   90.00
#
_symmetry.space_group_name_H-M   'P 1'
#
loop_
_entity.id
_entity.type
_entity.pdbx_description
1 polymer ?
#
loop_
_entity_poly.entity_id
_entity_poly.type
_entity_poly.pdbx_seq_one_letter_code
_entity_poly.pdbx_strand_id
1 'polypeptide(L)'
;MKSDRFVGRRQRGSAVVEMALIAPVALLLLIAIMEFSLIFFSTLTMQYAVREGVRYGITGRVDADPATANQQRYLAVIQAIKNNSMGMYDSFKPVISVNGTKYATSNAYSASMFGGPEDIVVLRIDCTWKVVTPLISALFTNGQYQFSVAATMRNEAFSATTP
;
A
#
# COMPACT_ATOMS: atom_id res chain seq x y z
N MET A 1 20.76 -77.17 -11.13
CA MET A 1 21.23 -75.80 -11.45
C MET A 1 20.22 -74.81 -10.89
N LYS A 2 20.60 -74.04 -9.87
CA LYS A 2 19.76 -72.96 -9.29
C LYS A 2 19.96 -71.71 -10.13
N SER A 3 18.86 -71.14 -10.61
CA SER A 3 18.84 -69.87 -11.34
C SER A 3 18.51 -68.75 -10.34
N ASP A 4 19.51 -67.93 -10.02
CA ASP A 4 19.34 -66.73 -9.20
C ASP A 4 18.76 -65.61 -10.07
N ARG A 5 17.53 -65.20 -9.77
CA ARG A 5 16.89 -64.02 -10.37
C ARG A 5 17.21 -62.79 -9.55
N PHE A 6 18.08 -61.92 -10.05
CA PHE A 6 18.32 -60.59 -9.50
C PHE A 6 17.12 -59.67 -9.79
N VAL A 7 16.36 -59.34 -8.74
CA VAL A 7 15.30 -58.33 -8.77
C VAL A 7 15.95 -56.94 -8.69
N GLY A 8 15.97 -56.22 -9.81
CA GLY A 8 16.42 -54.82 -9.88
C GLY A 8 15.47 -53.90 -9.10
N ARG A 9 16.01 -53.17 -8.12
CA ARG A 9 15.29 -52.31 -7.17
C ARG A 9 14.55 -51.14 -7.84
N ARG A 10 13.31 -50.95 -7.37
CA ARG A 10 12.34 -49.87 -7.69
C ARG A 10 12.74 -48.47 -7.15
N GLN A 11 14.00 -48.05 -7.28
CA GLN A 11 14.47 -46.78 -6.69
C GLN A 11 14.06 -45.52 -7.46
N ARG A 12 13.81 -45.60 -8.78
CA ARG A 12 13.48 -44.43 -9.60
C ARG A 12 12.08 -43.84 -9.34
N GLY A 13 11.15 -44.63 -8.80
CA GLY A 13 9.80 -44.17 -8.47
C GLY A 13 9.68 -43.47 -7.10
N SER A 14 10.52 -43.85 -6.13
CA SER A 14 10.46 -43.29 -4.76
C SER A 14 10.78 -41.80 -4.74
N ALA A 15 11.83 -41.37 -5.46
CA ALA A 15 12.24 -39.98 -5.50
C ALA A 15 11.15 -39.05 -6.08
N VAL A 16 10.39 -39.53 -7.07
CA VAL A 16 9.28 -38.77 -7.66
C VAL A 16 8.14 -38.61 -6.65
N VAL A 17 7.84 -39.66 -5.87
CA VAL A 17 6.81 -39.62 -4.82
C VAL A 17 7.21 -38.73 -3.65
N GLU A 18 8.47 -38.78 -3.23
CA GLU A 18 9.01 -37.90 -2.19
C GLU A 18 8.95 -36.43 -2.61
N MET A 19 9.34 -36.11 -3.85
CA MET A 19 9.21 -34.74 -4.37
C MET A 19 7.75 -34.30 -4.53
N ALA A 20 6.83 -35.19 -4.89
CA ALA A 20 5.41 -34.87 -5.00
C ALA A 20 4.79 -34.44 -3.65
N LEU A 21 5.36 -34.89 -2.52
CA LEU A 21 4.92 -34.49 -1.18
C LEU A 21 5.62 -33.21 -0.69
N ILE A 22 6.91 -33.02 -1.01
CA ILE A 22 7.68 -31.86 -0.56
C ILE A 22 7.38 -30.61 -1.40
N ALA A 23 7.21 -30.76 -2.71
CA ALA A 23 7.03 -29.63 -3.63
C ALA A 23 5.81 -28.75 -3.30
N PRO A 24 4.62 -29.29 -2.95
CA PRO A 24 3.48 -28.45 -2.54
C PRO A 24 3.78 -27.60 -1.31
N VAL A 25 4.46 -28.15 -0.30
CA VAL A 25 4.81 -27.42 0.92
C VAL A 25 5.84 -26.33 0.62
N ALA A 26 6.86 -26.65 -0.16
CA ALA A 26 7.86 -25.68 -0.60
C ALA A 26 7.23 -24.54 -1.42
N LEU A 27 6.29 -24.84 -2.31
CA LEU A 27 5.57 -23.87 -3.12
C LEU A 27 4.68 -22.96 -2.27
N LEU A 28 3.97 -23.52 -1.28
CA LEU A 28 3.17 -22.73 -0.34
C LEU A 28 4.04 -21.75 0.46
N LEU A 29 5.21 -22.19 0.90
CA LEU A 29 6.16 -21.34 1.63
C LEU A 29 6.69 -20.21 0.73
N LEU A 30 7.04 -20.50 -0.52
CA LEU A 30 7.45 -19.48 -1.48
C LEU A 30 6.36 -18.46 -1.75
N ILE A 31 5.12 -18.90 -1.96
CA ILE A 31 3.96 -18.00 -2.14
C ILE A 31 3.78 -17.11 -0.91
N ALA A 32 3.86 -17.67 0.29
CA ALA A 32 3.74 -16.91 1.53
C ALA A 32 4.82 -15.82 1.65
N ILE A 33 6.08 -16.13 1.33
CA ILE A 33 7.17 -15.14 1.34
C ILE A 33 6.93 -14.05 0.28
N MET A 34 6.54 -14.43 -0.94
CA MET A 34 6.27 -13.47 -2.01
C MET A 34 5.12 -12.52 -1.63
N GLU A 35 4.04 -13.03 -1.09
CA GLU A 35 2.91 -12.20 -0.68
C GLU A 35 3.25 -11.29 0.50
N PHE A 36 3.97 -11.79 1.50
CA PHE A 36 4.43 -10.95 2.60
C PHE A 36 5.34 -9.82 2.09
N SER A 37 6.21 -10.13 1.11
CA SER A 37 7.06 -9.14 0.46
C SER A 37 6.23 -8.06 -0.26
N LEU A 38 5.14 -8.44 -0.94
CA LEU A 38 4.22 -7.50 -1.59
C LEU A 38 3.46 -6.62 -0.58
N ILE A 39 3.01 -7.18 0.54
CA ILE A 39 2.37 -6.42 1.63
C ILE A 39 3.32 -5.37 2.18
N PHE A 40 4.56 -5.77 2.47
CA PHE A 40 5.57 -4.89 3.02
C PHE A 40 5.97 -3.79 2.02
N PHE A 41 6.22 -4.17 0.77
CA PHE A 41 6.51 -3.23 -0.32
C PHE A 41 5.39 -2.19 -0.47
N SER A 42 4.13 -2.63 -0.51
CA SER A 42 2.96 -1.74 -0.61
C SER A 42 2.89 -0.73 0.52
N THR A 43 3.15 -1.20 1.75
CA THR A 43 3.10 -0.36 2.95
C THR A 43 4.20 0.71 2.91
N LEU A 44 5.43 0.32 2.56
CA LEU A 44 6.55 1.25 2.43
C LEU A 44 6.35 2.27 1.31
N THR A 45 5.87 1.83 0.16
CA THR A 45 5.59 2.73 -0.98
C THR A 45 4.53 3.77 -0.61
N MET A 46 3.45 3.36 0.07
CA MET A 46 2.44 4.31 0.55
C MET A 46 2.97 5.24 1.65
N GLN A 47 3.82 4.73 2.55
CA GLN A 47 4.45 5.56 3.59
C GLN A 47 5.36 6.63 2.98
N TYR A 48 6.15 6.26 1.97
CA TYR A 48 6.97 7.19 1.20
C TYR A 48 6.09 8.23 0.48
N ALA A 49 5.05 7.78 -0.23
CA ALA A 49 4.14 8.66 -0.96
C ALA A 49 3.44 9.68 -0.05
N VAL A 50 2.99 9.25 1.14
CA VAL A 50 2.39 10.14 2.13
C VAL A 50 3.40 11.16 2.64
N ARG A 51 4.64 10.75 2.94
CA ARG A 51 5.69 11.67 3.37
C ARG A 51 5.98 12.74 2.32
N GLU A 52 6.05 12.36 1.05
CA GLU A 52 6.27 13.31 -0.05
C GLU A 52 5.07 14.24 -0.27
N GLY A 53 3.84 13.72 -0.17
CA GLY A 53 2.64 14.55 -0.23
C GLY A 53 2.55 15.56 0.91
N VAL A 54 2.87 15.12 2.12
CA VAL A 54 3.01 15.98 3.32
C VAL A 54 4.08 17.03 3.07
N ARG A 55 5.29 16.65 2.66
CA ARG A 55 6.38 17.60 2.34
C ARG A 55 5.96 18.66 1.34
N TYR A 56 5.24 18.28 0.30
CA TYR A 56 4.68 19.23 -0.66
C TYR A 56 3.61 20.13 0.00
N GLY A 57 2.73 19.56 0.82
CA GLY A 57 1.71 20.31 1.53
C GLY A 57 2.26 21.41 2.42
N ILE A 58 3.45 21.23 3.00
CA ILE A 58 4.11 22.19 3.90
C ILE A 58 4.29 23.55 3.22
N THR A 59 4.59 23.56 1.93
CA THR A 59 4.96 24.78 1.20
C THR A 59 3.75 25.65 0.82
N GLY A 60 2.53 25.16 1.05
CA GLY A 60 1.30 25.87 0.65
C GLY A 60 1.09 26.01 -0.87
N ARG A 61 1.90 25.34 -1.68
CA ARG A 61 1.85 25.45 -3.15
C ARG A 61 0.64 24.69 -3.71
N VAL A 62 0.21 25.14 -4.90
CA VAL A 62 -0.94 24.57 -5.61
C VAL A 62 -0.61 24.15 -7.04
N ASP A 63 0.66 24.28 -7.45
CA ASP A 63 1.15 24.05 -8.80
C ASP A 63 1.12 22.58 -9.24
N ALA A 64 1.07 21.65 -8.30
CA ALA A 64 0.88 20.22 -8.58
C ALA A 64 -0.59 19.83 -8.77
N ASP A 65 -1.55 20.76 -8.61
CA ASP A 65 -2.95 20.49 -8.88
C ASP A 65 -3.18 20.33 -10.40
N PRO A 66 -3.75 19.19 -10.85
CA PRO A 66 -4.14 19.01 -12.25
C PRO A 66 -5.20 20.02 -12.73
N ALA A 67 -5.98 20.65 -11.83
CA ALA A 67 -6.95 21.67 -12.20
C ALA A 67 -6.27 23.02 -12.50
N THR A 68 -6.25 23.44 -13.77
CA THR A 68 -5.56 24.68 -14.19
C THR A 68 -6.33 25.97 -13.83
N ALA A 69 -7.65 25.90 -13.70
CA ALA A 69 -8.50 27.09 -13.54
C ALA A 69 -8.83 27.44 -12.07
N ASN A 70 -8.83 26.46 -11.18
CA ASN A 70 -9.12 26.64 -9.76
C ASN A 70 -8.23 25.71 -8.93
N GLN A 71 -6.95 26.09 -8.86
CA GLN A 71 -5.94 25.29 -8.16
C GLN A 71 -6.21 25.28 -6.65
N GLN A 72 -6.27 24.08 -6.09
CA GLN A 72 -6.53 23.81 -4.69
C GLN A 72 -5.35 23.05 -4.08
N ARG A 73 -4.83 23.56 -2.97
CA ARG A 73 -3.70 22.93 -2.23
C ARG A 73 -3.97 21.46 -1.91
N TYR A 74 -5.19 21.12 -1.52
CA TYR A 74 -5.51 19.74 -1.17
C TYR A 74 -5.43 18.78 -2.36
N LEU A 75 -5.85 19.23 -3.56
CA LEU A 75 -5.72 18.43 -4.78
C LEU A 75 -4.26 18.27 -5.16
N ALA A 76 -3.46 19.33 -5.03
CA ALA A 76 -2.02 19.29 -5.27
C ALA A 76 -1.30 18.31 -4.33
N VAL A 77 -1.64 18.30 -3.04
CA VAL A 77 -1.10 17.34 -2.04
C VAL A 77 -1.50 15.91 -2.41
N ILE A 78 -2.77 15.66 -2.70
CA ILE A 78 -3.24 14.33 -3.09
C ILE A 78 -2.56 13.87 -4.39
N GLN A 79 -2.36 14.78 -5.34
CA GLN A 79 -1.67 14.48 -6.58
C GLN A 79 -0.19 14.16 -6.34
N ALA A 80 0.49 14.87 -5.44
CA ALA A 80 1.84 14.54 -5.03
C ALA A 80 1.93 13.14 -4.42
N ILE A 81 0.95 12.72 -3.61
CA ILE A 81 0.85 11.34 -3.10
C ILE A 81 0.67 10.35 -4.26
N LYS A 82 -0.26 10.63 -5.18
CA LYS A 82 -0.53 9.76 -6.33
C LYS A 82 0.73 9.54 -7.18
N ASN A 83 1.44 10.62 -7.51
CA ASN A 83 2.66 10.58 -8.31
C ASN A 83 3.76 9.73 -7.66
N ASN A 84 3.84 9.71 -6.32
CA ASN A 84 4.83 8.94 -5.56
C ASN A 84 4.34 7.54 -5.14
N SER A 85 3.10 7.18 -5.42
CA SER A 85 2.48 5.91 -5.00
C SER A 85 2.67 4.75 -5.96
N MET A 86 3.37 4.93 -7.09
CA MET A 86 3.54 3.91 -8.14
C MET A 86 2.21 3.30 -8.63
N GLY A 87 1.12 4.09 -8.65
CA GLY A 87 -0.23 3.62 -9.05
C GLY A 87 -0.97 2.82 -7.97
N MET A 88 -0.38 2.60 -6.80
CA MET A 88 -1.00 1.86 -5.69
C MET A 88 -2.09 2.67 -5.00
N TYR A 89 -2.05 4.01 -5.08
CA TYR A 89 -3.05 4.88 -4.50
C TYR A 89 -4.47 4.51 -4.98
N ASP A 90 -4.69 4.40 -6.30
CA ASP A 90 -6.04 4.11 -6.81
C ASP A 90 -6.48 2.66 -6.51
N SER A 91 -5.51 1.73 -6.38
CA SER A 91 -5.77 0.32 -6.06
C SER A 91 -6.24 0.10 -4.63
N PHE A 92 -5.78 0.92 -3.68
CA PHE A 92 -6.10 0.78 -2.25
C PHE A 92 -7.32 1.57 -1.79
N LYS A 93 -7.91 2.39 -2.67
CA LYS A 93 -9.04 3.29 -2.37
C LYS A 93 -8.89 3.98 -1.00
N PRO A 94 -7.78 4.71 -0.80
CA PRO A 94 -7.40 5.24 0.48
C PRO A 94 -8.45 6.20 1.03
N VAL A 95 -8.71 6.11 2.33
CA VAL A 95 -9.46 7.13 3.06
C VAL A 95 -8.46 8.08 3.72
N ILE A 96 -8.60 9.37 3.43
CA ILE A 96 -7.73 10.40 3.98
C ILE A 96 -8.30 10.87 5.31
N SER A 97 -7.44 11.09 6.30
CA SER A 97 -7.79 11.79 7.52
C SER A 97 -6.75 12.84 7.86
N VAL A 98 -7.21 14.02 8.25
CA VAL A 98 -6.33 15.13 8.63
C VAL A 98 -6.73 15.65 10.00
N ASN A 99 -5.78 15.71 10.94
CA ASN A 99 -6.02 16.12 12.34
C ASN A 99 -7.22 15.40 12.99
N GLY A 100 -7.42 14.12 12.64
CA GLY A 100 -8.53 13.29 13.15
C GLY A 100 -9.83 13.38 12.35
N THR A 101 -10.00 14.37 11.48
CA THR A 101 -11.17 14.49 10.59
C THR A 101 -11.02 13.55 9.40
N LYS A 102 -12.00 12.65 9.19
CA LYS A 102 -12.00 11.70 8.07
C LYS A 102 -12.69 12.28 6.84
N TYR A 103 -12.06 12.10 5.69
CA TYR A 103 -12.54 12.49 4.38
C TYR A 103 -12.74 11.24 3.52
N ALA A 104 -13.94 10.65 3.63
CA ALA A 104 -14.25 9.36 3.00
C ALA A 104 -14.44 9.42 1.48
N THR A 105 -14.75 10.60 0.94
CA THR A 105 -14.97 10.81 -0.50
C THR A 105 -14.37 12.14 -0.93
N SER A 106 -14.09 12.27 -2.23
CA SER A 106 -13.56 13.51 -2.81
C SER A 106 -14.45 14.73 -2.59
N ASN A 107 -15.77 14.52 -2.46
CA ASN A 107 -16.73 15.59 -2.24
C ASN A 107 -16.67 16.16 -0.81
N ALA A 108 -16.02 15.44 0.12
CA ALA A 108 -15.80 15.92 1.47
C ALA A 108 -14.54 16.80 1.59
N TYR A 109 -13.64 16.80 0.59
CA TYR A 109 -12.41 17.57 0.64
C TYR A 109 -12.71 19.07 0.67
N SER A 110 -11.95 19.80 1.48
CA SER A 110 -12.10 21.24 1.65
C SER A 110 -10.75 21.94 1.56
N ALA A 111 -10.77 23.21 1.15
CA ALA A 111 -9.57 24.07 1.14
C ALA A 111 -8.90 24.16 2.51
N SER A 112 -9.66 24.01 3.60
CA SER A 112 -9.19 24.07 4.98
C SER A 112 -8.57 22.76 5.50
N MET A 113 -8.66 21.65 4.77
CA MET A 113 -8.33 20.34 5.34
C MET A 113 -6.86 20.18 5.76
N PHE A 114 -5.95 20.97 5.19
CA PHE A 114 -4.52 20.97 5.52
C PHE A 114 -4.09 22.17 6.39
N GLY A 115 -5.03 22.84 7.08
CA GLY A 115 -4.74 23.97 7.97
C GLY A 115 -4.19 25.21 7.25
N GLY A 116 -3.96 26.28 8.02
CA GLY A 116 -3.33 27.51 7.56
C GLY A 116 -1.80 27.50 7.66
N PRO A 117 -1.13 28.61 7.35
CA PRO A 117 0.30 28.77 7.59
C PRO A 117 0.64 28.48 9.05
N GLU A 118 1.82 27.90 9.31
CA GLU A 118 2.31 27.57 10.68
C GLU A 118 1.52 26.52 11.48
N ASP A 119 0.37 26.05 10.99
CA ASP A 119 -0.41 24.99 11.65
C ASP A 119 0.31 23.63 11.61
N ILE A 120 0.11 22.85 12.67
CA ILE A 120 0.53 21.45 12.70
C ILE A 120 -0.57 20.58 12.08
N VAL A 121 -0.16 19.77 11.13
CA VAL A 121 -1.04 18.91 10.35
C VAL A 121 -0.56 17.47 10.45
N VAL A 122 -1.47 16.57 10.83
CA VAL A 122 -1.29 15.13 10.83
C VAL A 122 -2.09 14.56 9.67
N LEU A 123 -1.42 14.19 8.58
CA LEU A 123 -2.05 13.48 7.47
C LEU A 123 -1.91 11.98 7.70
N ARG A 124 -3.04 11.28 7.72
CA ARG A 124 -3.11 9.82 7.77
C ARG A 124 -3.92 9.31 6.58
N ILE A 125 -3.45 8.23 5.98
CA ILE A 125 -4.15 7.50 4.94
C ILE A 125 -4.43 6.08 5.44
N ASP A 126 -5.70 5.69 5.40
CA ASP A 126 -6.15 4.33 5.66
C ASP A 126 -6.35 3.60 4.33
N CYS A 127 -5.52 2.58 4.08
CA CYS A 127 -5.52 1.79 2.86
C CYS A 127 -6.22 0.44 3.09
N THR A 128 -7.02 0.00 2.12
CA THR A 128 -7.62 -1.34 2.13
C THR A 128 -7.15 -2.11 0.92
N TRP A 129 -6.46 -3.23 1.15
CA TRP A 129 -6.01 -4.12 0.09
C TRP A 129 -6.73 -5.47 0.16
N LYS A 130 -7.34 -5.89 -0.96
CA LYS A 130 -7.86 -7.24 -1.11
C LYS A 130 -6.68 -8.19 -1.35
N VAL A 131 -6.48 -9.14 -0.44
CA VAL A 131 -5.42 -10.14 -0.58
C VAL A 131 -5.71 -10.99 -1.81
N VAL A 132 -4.66 -11.26 -2.60
CA VAL A 132 -4.78 -11.90 -3.91
C VAL A 132 -4.93 -13.42 -3.76
N THR A 133 -4.20 -14.06 -2.83
CA THR A 133 -4.35 -15.51 -2.66
C THR A 133 -5.48 -15.90 -1.71
N PRO A 134 -6.22 -16.97 -2.03
CA PRO A 134 -7.19 -17.57 -1.11
C PRO A 134 -6.57 -18.00 0.22
N LEU A 135 -5.31 -18.49 0.20
CA LEU A 135 -4.61 -19.01 1.36
C LEU A 135 -4.46 -17.96 2.46
N ILE A 136 -3.96 -16.77 2.09
CA ILE A 136 -3.77 -15.68 3.04
C ILE A 136 -5.09 -14.97 3.34
N SER A 137 -6.02 -14.92 2.38
CA SER A 137 -7.35 -14.34 2.62
C SER A 137 -8.10 -15.00 3.79
N ALA A 138 -7.84 -16.28 4.06
CA ALA A 138 -8.43 -17.01 5.18
C ALA A 138 -7.91 -16.54 6.56
N LEU A 139 -6.74 -15.91 6.60
CA LEU A 139 -6.15 -15.37 7.83
C LEU A 139 -6.67 -13.97 8.17
N PHE A 140 -7.36 -13.30 7.24
CA PHE A 140 -7.84 -11.93 7.39
C PHE A 140 -9.37 -11.86 7.34
N THR A 141 -9.95 -11.03 8.20
CA THR A 141 -11.40 -10.77 8.18
C THR A 141 -11.82 -10.21 6.82
N ASN A 142 -12.77 -10.87 6.16
CA ASN A 142 -13.24 -10.52 4.80
C ASN A 142 -12.16 -10.57 3.70
N GLY A 143 -11.03 -11.26 3.94
CA GLY A 143 -9.93 -11.36 2.97
C GLY A 143 -9.27 -10.03 2.63
N GLN A 144 -9.37 -9.04 3.53
CA GLN A 144 -8.85 -7.69 3.33
C GLN A 144 -7.77 -7.38 4.37
N TYR A 145 -6.64 -6.91 3.89
CA TYR A 145 -5.59 -6.35 4.71
C TYR A 145 -5.77 -4.84 4.78
N GLN A 146 -5.86 -4.31 5.99
CA GLN A 146 -5.96 -2.87 6.24
C GLN A 146 -4.67 -2.41 6.90
N PHE A 147 -4.12 -1.32 6.39
CA PHE A 147 -2.97 -0.67 6.99
C PHE A 147 -3.13 0.84 6.89
N SER A 148 -2.48 1.54 7.81
CA SER A 148 -2.55 2.99 7.88
C SER A 148 -1.16 3.57 7.91
N VAL A 149 -0.95 4.61 7.13
CA VAL A 149 0.30 5.37 7.10
C VAL A 149 0.00 6.81 7.49
N ALA A 150 0.86 7.41 8.30
CA ALA A 150 0.69 8.78 8.75
C ALA A 150 2.00 9.54 8.75
N ALA A 151 1.91 10.83 8.51
CA ALA A 151 3.00 11.77 8.66
C ALA A 151 2.48 13.08 9.28
N THR A 152 3.29 13.64 10.18
CA THR A 152 3.01 14.89 10.88
C THR A 152 4.01 15.94 10.44
N MET A 153 3.52 17.16 10.24
CA MET A 153 4.31 18.28 9.77
C MET A 153 3.78 19.60 10.34
N ARG A 154 4.62 20.63 10.28
CA ARG A 154 4.21 22.02 10.48
C ARG A 154 4.26 22.74 9.13
N ASN A 155 3.22 23.47 8.81
CA ASN A 155 3.15 24.28 7.59
C ASN A 155 4.16 25.44 7.63
N GLU A 156 4.73 25.81 6.48
CA GLU A 156 5.55 27.01 6.35
C GLU A 156 4.70 28.28 6.52
N ALA A 157 5.34 29.40 6.85
CA ALA A 157 4.75 30.74 6.81
C ALA A 157 4.53 31.22 5.36
N PHE A 158 3.70 30.52 4.59
CA PHE A 158 3.30 30.97 3.26
C PHE A 158 2.28 32.11 3.36
N SER A 159 2.34 33.05 2.41
CA SER A 159 1.37 34.13 2.30
C SER A 159 -0.02 33.53 2.09
N ALA A 160 -0.93 33.67 3.05
CA ALA A 160 -2.32 33.28 2.85
C ALA A 160 -2.87 34.15 1.71
N THR A 161 -3.22 33.52 0.58
CA THR A 161 -3.95 34.23 -0.47
C THR A 161 -5.27 34.66 0.14
N THR A 162 -5.40 35.94 0.45
CA THR A 162 -6.67 36.55 0.87
C THR A 162 -7.72 36.28 -0.20
N PRO A 163 -8.97 35.94 0.19
CA PRO A 163 -10.06 35.67 -0.74
C PRO A 163 -10.36 36.87 -1.64
#